data_AF-A0A6M5J943-F1
#
_entry.id   AF-A0A6M5J943-F1
#
_cell.length_a   1.000
_cell.length_b   1.000
_cell.length_c   1.000
_cell.angle_alpha   90.00
_cell.angle_beta   90.00
_cell.angle_gamma   90.00
#
_symmetry.space_group_name_H-M   'P 1'
#
loop_
_entity.id
_entity.type
_entity.pdbx_description
1 polymer ?
#
loop_
_entity_poly.entity_id
_entity_poly.type
_entity_poly.pdbx_seq_one_letter_code
_entity_poly.pdbx_strand_id
1 'polypeptide(L)'
;MDLLSDYIALTGAIVRLAGSDKIVHTYAGLAIYVLAQVALRTRRASPVAFQIVVALELANEVMDRLFWGSWRWSDTIGDVAATVFWPGALCLLGYYRRTRWRIEEAAAKAVRDQKKALVAKSSDSSRRRPVPDFAASR
;
A
#
# COMPACT_ATOMS: atom_id res chain seq x y z
N MET A 1 -13.58 6.44 38.94
CA MET A 1 -12.76 6.06 37.78
C MET A 1 -12.98 7.14 36.74
N ASP A 2 -12.01 8.02 36.57
CA ASP A 2 -12.02 8.98 35.48
C ASP A 2 -11.38 8.29 34.28
N LEU A 3 -12.21 7.93 33.28
CA LEU A 3 -11.80 7.11 32.14
C LEU A 3 -10.60 7.72 31.38
N LEU A 4 -10.52 9.05 31.32
CA LEU A 4 -9.42 9.76 30.67
C LEU A 4 -8.12 9.57 31.46
N SER A 5 -8.16 9.76 32.78
CA SER A 5 -7.00 9.56 33.65
C SER A 5 -6.53 8.10 33.67
N ASP A 6 -7.46 7.14 33.71
CA ASP A 6 -7.13 5.70 33.68
C ASP A 6 -6.47 5.29 32.37
N TYR A 7 -6.92 5.85 31.24
CA TYR A 7 -6.32 5.64 29.92
C TYR A 7 -4.89 6.17 29.84
N ILE A 8 -4.65 7.42 30.27
CA ILE A 8 -3.30 8.03 30.26
C ILE A 8 -2.35 7.27 31.20
N ALA A 9 -2.84 6.79 32.35
CA ALA A 9 -2.06 5.97 33.25
C ALA A 9 -1.63 4.64 32.60
N LEU A 10 -2.54 4.01 31.84
CA LEU A 10 -2.26 2.77 31.13
C LEU A 10 -1.22 2.96 30.02
N THR A 11 -1.39 3.94 29.14
CA THR A 11 -0.44 4.21 28.05
C THR A 11 0.94 4.55 28.62
N GLY A 12 0.99 5.37 29.67
CA GLY A 12 2.22 5.69 30.39
C GLY A 12 2.89 4.46 31.03
N ALA A 13 2.12 3.49 31.55
CA ALA A 13 2.67 2.25 32.10
C ALA A 13 3.30 1.37 31.01
N ILE A 14 2.68 1.29 29.83
CA ILE A 14 3.21 0.55 28.68
C ILE A 14 4.54 1.16 28.23
N VAL A 15 4.62 2.48 28.10
CA VAL A 15 5.85 3.19 27.74
C VAL A 15 6.97 2.95 28.74
N ARG A 16 6.66 3.00 30.05
CA ARG A 16 7.64 2.71 31.11
C ARG A 16 8.18 1.29 31.04
N LEU A 17 7.32 0.32 30.75
CA LEU A 17 7.73 -1.09 30.61
C LEU A 17 8.64 -1.29 29.39
N ALA A 18 8.36 -0.62 28.28
CA ALA A 18 9.14 -0.72 27.05
C ALA A 18 10.45 0.08 27.08
N GLY A 19 10.54 1.11 27.92
CA GLY A 19 11.74 1.95 28.10
C GLY A 19 11.95 3.00 27.00
N SER A 20 11.14 2.99 25.94
CA SER A 20 11.16 4.04 24.91
C SER A 20 9.77 4.23 24.32
N ASP A 21 9.32 5.47 24.41
CA ASP A 21 8.06 5.96 23.90
C ASP A 21 7.93 5.73 22.37
N LYS A 22 8.88 6.21 21.58
CA LYS A 22 8.86 6.06 20.11
C LYS A 22 8.93 4.60 19.64
N ILE A 23 9.55 3.72 20.43
CA ILE A 23 9.55 2.27 20.15
C ILE A 23 8.14 1.71 20.31
N VAL A 24 7.43 2.08 21.38
CA VAL A 24 6.03 1.67 21.59
C VAL A 24 5.15 2.16 20.46
N HIS A 25 5.23 3.44 20.09
CA HIS A 25 4.47 4.00 18.97
C HIS A 25 4.73 3.26 17.65
N THR A 26 6.00 2.95 17.36
CA THR A 26 6.38 2.17 16.17
C THR A 26 5.72 0.78 16.14
N TYR A 27 5.84 0.01 17.23
CA TYR A 27 5.29 -1.34 17.27
C TYR A 27 3.77 -1.35 17.42
N ALA A 28 3.18 -0.38 18.11
CA ALA A 28 1.74 -0.20 18.23
C ALA A 28 1.12 0.09 16.85
N GLY A 29 1.69 1.02 16.08
CA GLY A 29 1.25 1.32 14.73
C GLY A 29 1.30 0.10 13.80
N LEU A 30 2.37 -0.69 13.88
CA LEU A 30 2.50 -1.95 13.14
C LEU A 30 1.49 -3.02 13.59
N ALA A 31 1.30 -3.19 14.90
CA ALA A 31 0.36 -4.15 15.45
C ALA A 31 -1.07 -3.82 15.03
N ILE A 32 -1.48 -2.55 15.18
CA ILE A 32 -2.78 -2.06 14.73
C ILE A 32 -2.94 -2.30 13.23
N TYR A 33 -1.93 -2.00 12.42
CA TYR A 33 -1.99 -2.21 10.98
C TYR A 33 -2.20 -3.69 10.62
N VAL A 34 -1.47 -4.60 11.24
CA VAL A 34 -1.61 -6.05 11.01
C VAL A 34 -2.99 -6.54 11.47
N LEU A 35 -3.44 -6.12 12.65
CA LEU A 35 -4.76 -6.48 13.17
C LEU A 35 -5.89 -5.96 12.27
N ALA A 36 -5.78 -4.72 11.80
CA ALA A 36 -6.72 -4.15 10.85
C ALA A 36 -6.75 -4.94 9.54
N GLN A 37 -5.60 -5.38 9.03
CA GLN A 37 -5.56 -6.23 7.84
C GLN A 37 -6.20 -7.60 8.07
N VAL A 38 -5.98 -8.22 9.22
CA VAL A 38 -6.58 -9.51 9.60
C VAL A 38 -8.10 -9.37 9.74
N ALA A 39 -8.56 -8.34 10.46
CA ALA A 39 -9.97 -8.07 10.69
C ALA A 39 -10.72 -7.77 9.38
N LEU A 40 -10.13 -6.95 8.50
CA LEU A 40 -10.67 -6.65 7.18
C LEU A 40 -10.44 -7.78 6.16
N ARG A 41 -9.75 -8.86 6.55
CA ARG A 41 -9.33 -9.99 5.69
C ARG A 41 -8.64 -9.53 4.40
N THR A 42 -7.88 -8.45 4.47
CA THR A 42 -7.20 -7.89 3.30
C THR A 42 -5.95 -8.71 3.01
N ARG A 43 -5.87 -9.30 1.82
CA ARG A 43 -4.74 -10.16 1.42
C ARG A 43 -3.43 -9.42 1.09
N ARG A 44 -3.45 -8.08 1.00
CA ARG A 44 -2.32 -7.28 0.50
C ARG A 44 -2.31 -5.92 1.18
N ALA A 45 -1.12 -5.31 1.29
CA ALA A 45 -0.89 -3.99 1.87
C ALA A 45 -2.02 -3.01 1.50
N SER A 46 -2.91 -2.81 2.48
CA SER A 46 -4.25 -2.27 2.30
C SER A 46 -4.26 -0.81 2.72
N PRO A 47 -4.58 0.12 1.81
CA PRO A 47 -4.75 1.53 2.16
C PRO A 47 -5.81 1.73 3.26
N VAL A 48 -6.84 0.87 3.30
CA VAL A 48 -7.90 0.95 4.33
C VAL A 48 -7.35 0.59 5.71
N ALA A 49 -6.51 -0.44 5.81
CA ALA A 49 -5.87 -0.78 7.09
C ALA A 49 -4.94 0.34 7.57
N PHE A 50 -4.29 1.03 6.65
CA PHE A 50 -3.48 2.21 6.99
C PHE A 50 -4.31 3.39 7.47
N GLN A 51 -5.46 3.66 6.84
CA GLN A 51 -6.40 4.70 7.30
C GLN A 51 -6.86 4.45 8.74
N ILE A 52 -7.06 3.20 9.15
CA ILE A 52 -7.40 2.84 10.53
C ILE A 52 -6.28 3.21 11.50
N VAL A 53 -5.02 2.94 11.16
CA VAL A 53 -3.86 3.33 11.99
C VAL A 53 -3.83 4.85 12.18
N VAL A 54 -3.96 5.60 11.08
CA VAL A 54 -3.97 7.07 11.11
C VAL A 54 -5.13 7.60 11.97
N ALA A 55 -6.32 7.00 11.86
CA ALA A 55 -7.47 7.40 12.65
C ALA A 55 -7.28 7.13 14.15
N LEU A 56 -6.68 5.98 14.51
CA LEU A 56 -6.41 5.63 15.90
C LEU A 56 -5.33 6.51 16.52
N GLU A 57 -4.27 6.84 15.77
CA GLU A 57 -3.25 7.76 16.25
C GLU A 57 -3.81 9.17 16.47
N LEU A 58 -4.63 9.65 15.53
CA LEU A 58 -5.28 10.95 15.69
C LEU A 58 -6.24 10.97 16.89
N ALA A 59 -6.94 9.87 17.14
CA ALA A 59 -7.77 9.73 18.34
C ALA A 59 -6.91 9.73 19.62
N ASN A 60 -5.75 9.08 19.61
CA ASN A 60 -4.80 9.07 20.73
C ASN A 60 -4.34 10.49 21.08
N GLU A 61 -3.89 11.25 20.07
CA GLU A 61 -3.46 12.65 20.24
C GLU A 61 -4.58 13.57 20.74
N VAL A 62 -5.83 13.34 20.31
CA VAL A 62 -6.98 14.08 20.83
C VAL A 62 -7.18 13.80 22.33
N MET A 63 -6.99 12.56 22.78
CA MET A 63 -7.08 12.21 24.20
C MET A 63 -5.97 12.88 25.01
N ASP A 64 -4.74 12.88 24.51
CA ASP A 64 -3.62 13.58 25.13
C ASP A 64 -3.88 15.09 25.21
N ARG A 65 -4.41 15.69 24.14
CA ARG A 65 -4.79 17.10 24.11
C ARG A 65 -5.87 17.46 25.13
N LEU A 66 -6.84 16.57 25.36
CA LEU A 66 -7.90 16.76 26.34
C LEU A 66 -7.34 16.68 27.77
N PHE A 67 -6.41 15.77 28.03
CA PHE A 67 -5.81 15.60 29.36
C PHE A 67 -4.82 16.72 29.71
N TRP A 68 -3.90 17.06 28.81
CA TRP A 68 -2.86 18.07 29.07
C TRP A 68 -3.29 19.52 28.81
N GLY A 69 -4.46 19.73 28.20
CA GLY A 69 -5.00 21.05 27.91
C GLY A 69 -4.24 21.85 26.84
N SER A 70 -3.18 21.30 26.24
CA SER A 70 -2.35 21.95 25.21
C SER A 70 -1.82 20.94 24.19
N TRP A 71 -1.47 21.40 22.98
CA TRP A 71 -0.84 20.58 21.95
C TRP A 71 0.68 20.59 22.15
N ARG A 72 1.28 19.41 22.30
CA ARG A 72 2.73 19.25 22.45
C ARG A 72 3.33 18.90 21.09
N TRP A 73 3.21 19.82 20.14
CA TRP A 73 3.52 19.61 18.72
C TRP A 73 4.83 18.86 18.44
N SER A 74 5.91 19.16 19.16
CA SER A 74 7.20 18.48 18.96
C SER A 74 7.14 16.98 19.29
N ASP A 75 6.36 16.59 20.29
CA ASP A 75 6.22 15.21 20.74
C ASP A 75 5.19 14.49 19.85
N THR A 76 4.03 15.12 19.67
CA THR A 76 2.94 14.68 18.78
C THR A 76 3.42 14.34 17.37
N ILE A 77 4.24 15.20 16.76
CA ILE A 77 4.76 14.92 15.40
C ILE A 77 5.68 13.69 15.42
N GLY A 78 6.46 13.53 16.49
CA GLY A 78 7.34 12.38 16.68
C GLY A 78 6.55 11.07 16.85
N ASP A 79 5.47 11.09 17.61
CA ASP A 79 4.60 9.94 17.83
C ASP A 79 3.83 9.56 16.58
N VAL A 80 3.20 10.55 15.94
CA VAL A 80 2.53 10.33 14.66
C VAL A 80 3.50 9.76 13.64
N ALA A 81 4.71 10.31 13.53
CA ALA A 81 5.73 9.79 12.61
C ALA A 81 6.11 8.35 12.95
N ALA A 82 6.40 8.04 14.22
CA ALA A 82 6.76 6.70 14.66
C ALA A 82 5.64 5.69 14.37
N THR A 83 4.38 6.06 14.62
CA THR A 83 3.21 5.21 14.44
C THR A 83 2.88 4.96 12.96
N VAL A 84 2.95 5.99 12.10
CA VAL A 84 2.47 5.88 10.70
C VAL A 84 3.56 5.52 9.69
N PHE A 85 4.84 5.74 10.01
CA PHE A 85 5.92 5.62 9.02
C PHE A 85 5.99 4.23 8.38
N TRP A 86 6.11 3.17 9.19
CA TRP A 86 6.23 1.81 8.67
C TRP A 86 4.95 1.28 8.01
N PRO A 87 3.76 1.43 8.61
CA PRO A 87 2.51 1.11 7.92
C PRO A 87 2.35 1.81 6.56
N GLY A 88 2.76 3.09 6.48
CA GLY A 88 2.78 3.87 5.25
C GLY A 88 3.77 3.33 4.22
N ALA A 89 5.00 3.02 4.64
CA ALA A 89 6.03 2.42 3.79
C ALA A 89 5.57 1.08 3.19
N LEU A 90 4.92 0.21 3.99
CA LEU A 90 4.36 -1.06 3.53
C LEU A 90 3.24 -0.85 2.47
N CYS A 91 2.36 0.13 2.70
CA CYS A 91 1.33 0.50 1.72
C CYS A 91 1.93 1.01 0.41
N LEU A 92 2.94 1.89 0.50
CA LEU A 92 3.63 2.45 -0.67
C LEU A 92 4.36 1.37 -1.47
N LEU A 93 5.07 0.47 -0.79
CA LEU A 93 5.74 -0.66 -1.43
C LEU A 93 4.73 -1.58 -2.12
N GLY A 94 3.60 -1.87 -1.46
CA GLY A 94 2.51 -2.64 -2.05
C GLY A 94 1.92 -1.98 -3.29
N TYR A 95 1.74 -0.65 -3.25
CA TYR A 95 1.28 0.13 -4.40
C TYR A 95 2.28 0.08 -5.56
N TYR A 96 3.56 0.34 -5.28
CA TYR A 96 4.63 0.31 -6.28
C TYR A 96 4.71 -1.04 -6.99
N ARG A 97 4.69 -2.15 -6.22
CA ARG A 97 4.72 -3.52 -6.78
C ARG A 97 3.52 -3.80 -7.68
N ARG A 98 2.32 -3.33 -7.31
CA ARG A 98 1.11 -3.50 -8.13
C ARG A 98 1.20 -2.73 -9.44
N THR A 99 1.66 -1.49 -9.40
CA THR A 99 1.77 -0.65 -10.60
C THR A 99 2.79 -1.23 -11.57
N ARG A 100 3.94 -1.67 -11.08
CA ARG A 100 4.97 -2.37 -11.87
C ARG A 100 4.42 -3.60 -12.58
N TRP A 101 3.74 -4.49 -11.86
CA TRP A 101 3.17 -5.71 -12.42
C TRP A 101 2.15 -5.42 -13.52
N ARG A 102 1.26 -4.44 -13.31
CA ARG A 102 0.24 -4.05 -14.31
C ARG A 102 0.86 -3.48 -15.58
N ILE A 103 1.94 -2.70 -15.46
CA ILE A 103 2.68 -2.17 -16.61
C ILE A 103 3.35 -3.31 -17.38
N GLU A 104 3.99 -4.25 -16.69
CA GLU A 104 4.65 -5.41 -17.31
C GLU A 104 3.64 -6.31 -18.03
N GLU A 105 2.49 -6.60 -17.42
CA GLU A 105 1.40 -7.35 -18.07
C GLU A 105 0.83 -6.64 -19.30
N ALA A 106 0.62 -5.32 -19.21
CA ALA A 106 0.11 -4.54 -20.33
C ALA A 106 1.10 -4.51 -21.50
N ALA A 107 2.40 -4.34 -21.22
CA ALA A 107 3.46 -4.40 -22.22
C ALA A 107 3.55 -5.78 -22.87
N ALA A 108 3.52 -6.85 -22.08
CA ALA A 108 3.55 -8.22 -22.59
C ALA A 108 2.34 -8.54 -23.49
N LYS A 109 1.15 -8.06 -23.11
CA LYS A 109 -0.06 -8.18 -23.92
C LYS A 109 0.08 -7.43 -25.24
N ALA A 110 0.58 -6.20 -25.23
CA ALA A 110 0.78 -5.39 -26.44
C ALA A 110 1.73 -6.08 -27.43
N VAL A 111 2.86 -6.61 -26.95
CA VAL A 111 3.82 -7.37 -27.79
C VAL A 111 3.16 -8.62 -28.39
N ARG A 112 2.38 -9.36 -27.60
CA ARG A 112 1.66 -10.55 -28.08
C ARG A 112 0.63 -10.20 -29.16
N ASP A 113 -0.11 -9.11 -28.99
CA ASP A 113 -1.12 -8.65 -29.95
C ASP A 113 -0.46 -8.14 -31.25
N GLN A 114 0.66 -7.42 -31.16
CA GLN A 114 1.46 -7.01 -32.32
C GLN A 114 1.98 -8.22 -33.11
N LYS A 115 2.53 -9.23 -32.41
CA LYS A 115 3.03 -10.45 -33.06
C LYS A 115 1.91 -11.19 -33.81
N LYS A 116 0.71 -11.30 -33.22
CA LYS A 116 -0.46 -11.89 -33.88
C LYS A 116 -0.86 -11.12 -35.14
N ALA A 117 -0.87 -9.78 -35.09
CA ALA A 117 -1.19 -8.94 -36.23
C ALA A 117 -0.18 -9.10 -37.38
N LEU A 118 1.11 -9.18 -37.05
CA LEU A 118 2.17 -9.42 -38.05
C LEU A 118 2.02 -10.79 -38.73
N VAL A 119 1.74 -11.85 -37.97
CA VAL A 119 1.52 -13.20 -38.51
C VAL A 119 0.28 -13.24 -39.41
N ALA A 120 -0.81 -12.58 -39.00
CA ALA A 120 -2.03 -12.48 -39.80
C ALA A 120 -1.77 -11.75 -41.14
N LYS A 121 -1.04 -10.62 -41.09
CA LYS A 121 -0.67 -9.85 -42.29
C LYS A 121 0.25 -10.65 -43.23
N SER A 122 1.20 -11.42 -42.67
CA SER A 122 2.06 -12.31 -43.47
C SER A 122 1.31 -13.47 -44.11
N SER A 123 0.24 -13.95 -43.47
CA SER A 123 -0.59 -15.04 -43.98
C SER A 123 -1.58 -14.56 -45.05
N ASP A 124 -2.07 -13.34 -44.96
CA ASP A 124 -2.89 -12.70 -46.01
C ASP A 124 -2.02 -12.35 -47.24
N SER A 125 -0.80 -11.83 -47.03
CA SER A 125 0.09 -11.49 -48.15
C SER A 125 0.56 -12.72 -48.94
N SER A 126 0.76 -13.87 -48.30
CA SER A 126 1.08 -15.12 -48.98
C SER A 126 -0.10 -15.68 -49.77
N ARG A 127 -1.34 -15.54 -49.26
CA ARG A 127 -2.56 -15.93 -49.99
C ARG A 127 -2.84 -15.06 -51.22
N ARG A 128 -2.43 -13.79 -51.20
CA ARG A 128 -2.67 -12.84 -52.30
C ARG A 128 -1.57 -12.82 -53.36
N ARG A 129 -0.50 -13.63 -53.25
CA ARG A 129 0.51 -13.68 -54.31
C ARG A 129 -0.12 -14.27 -55.57
N PRO A 130 -0.17 -13.53 -56.69
CA PRO A 130 -0.63 -14.10 -57.96
C PRO A 130 0.31 -15.26 -58.33
N VAL A 131 -0.28 -16.41 -58.69
CA VAL A 131 0.48 -17.53 -59.24
C VAL A 131 1.10 -17.04 -60.55
N PRO A 132 2.42 -17.18 -60.76
CA PRO A 132 3.02 -16.75 -62.01
C PRO A 132 2.38 -17.54 -63.15
N ASP A 133 1.78 -16.82 -64.10
CA ASP A 133 1.19 -17.42 -65.29
C ASP A 133 2.33 -17.86 -66.22
N PHE A 134 2.72 -19.12 -66.12
CA PHE A 134 3.79 -19.70 -66.93
C PHE A 134 3.33 -20.07 -68.35
N ALA A 135 2.13 -19.68 -68.77
CA ALA A 135 1.53 -20.05 -70.04
C ALA A 135 1.68 -18.96 -71.13
N ALA A 136 2.88 -18.49 -71.44
CA ALA A 136 3.09 -17.60 -72.60
C ALA A 136 4.55 -17.57 -73.12
N SER A 137 5.09 -18.71 -73.56
CA SER A 137 6.25 -18.73 -74.46
C SER A 137 6.40 -20.08 -75.18
N ARG A 138 5.64 -20.24 -76.27
CA ARG A 138 5.96 -21.20 -77.35
C ARG A 138 5.64 -20.54 -78.69
#